data_AF-A0A0G0MMI6-F1
#
_entry.id   AF-A0A0G0MMI6-F1
#
_cell.length_a   1.000
_cell.length_b   1.000
_cell.length_c   1.000
_cell.angle_alpha   90.00
_cell.angle_beta   90.00
_cell.angle_gamma   90.00
#
_symmetry.space_group_name_H-M   'P 1'
#
loop_
_entity.id
_entity.type
_entity.pdbx_description
1 polymer ?
#
loop_
_entity_poly.entity_id
_entity_poly.type
_entity_poly.pdbx_seq_one_letter_code
_entity_poly.pdbx_strand_id
1 'polypeptide(L)'
;MEDVEKKDTLPNPHLQLLQEKEQFRPLLEQAIHNDPNFQTINGLGLFAHNLQNELYSTNSISKGDLGRKISNSGIELAARVPATLIDRTDVDLGYETQNIAAWLRKKGLDAKLKGRQRVRFSGGNETKANNATETWFSQEDFTPGGLVLAYEYLAQKMTEHSALSEQPEDKKVLKLASVMASIVSEEIRSVVLEGKALDANTTKAILKNPLADAGIEIVDKV
;
A
#
# COMPACT_ATOMS: atom_id res chain seq x y z
N MET A 1 0.93 -9.87 -53.76
CA MET A 1 0.82 -10.41 -52.39
C MET A 1 1.46 -9.36 -51.50
N GLU A 2 0.64 -8.60 -50.78
CA GLU A 2 1.16 -7.65 -49.79
C GLU A 2 1.35 -8.41 -48.48
N ASP A 3 2.60 -8.49 -48.04
CA ASP A 3 2.97 -8.97 -46.72
C ASP A 3 2.49 -7.93 -45.69
N VAL A 4 1.36 -8.24 -45.05
CA VAL A 4 0.92 -7.53 -43.86
C VAL A 4 1.89 -7.91 -42.74
N GLU A 5 2.89 -7.06 -42.52
CA GLU A 5 3.70 -7.06 -41.31
C GLU A 5 2.76 -7.12 -40.10
N LYS A 6 2.76 -8.28 -39.41
CA LYS A 6 2.23 -8.39 -38.06
C LYS A 6 3.11 -7.51 -37.17
N LYS A 7 2.71 -6.26 -36.98
CA LYS A 7 3.08 -5.53 -35.77
C LYS A 7 2.50 -6.33 -34.61
N ASP A 8 3.35 -7.12 -33.96
CA ASP A 8 3.13 -7.55 -32.58
C ASP A 8 3.08 -6.27 -31.73
N THR A 9 1.92 -5.62 -31.72
CA THR A 9 1.62 -4.54 -30.79
C THR A 9 1.54 -5.19 -29.42
N LEU A 10 2.64 -5.14 -28.68
CA LEU A 10 2.64 -5.37 -27.25
C LEU A 10 1.43 -4.63 -26.66
N PRO A 11 0.61 -5.29 -25.81
CA PRO A 11 -0.57 -4.66 -25.25
C PRO A 11 -0.17 -3.36 -24.55
N ASN A 12 -0.94 -2.29 -24.80
CA ASN A 12 -0.73 -1.01 -24.14
C ASN A 12 -0.76 -1.24 -22.61
N PRO A 13 0.32 -0.93 -21.87
CA PRO A 13 0.42 -1.25 -20.44
C PRO A 13 -0.69 -0.60 -19.62
N HIS A 14 -1.23 0.55 -20.06
CA HIS A 14 -2.42 1.14 -19.45
C HIS A 14 -3.67 0.27 -19.63
N LEU A 15 -3.91 -0.23 -20.83
CA LEU A 15 -5.07 -1.09 -21.11
C LEU A 15 -4.95 -2.41 -20.37
N GLN A 16 -3.75 -2.98 -20.30
CA GLN A 16 -3.50 -4.21 -19.56
C GLN A 16 -3.75 -4.01 -18.06
N LEU A 17 -3.20 -2.94 -17.46
CA LEU A 17 -3.42 -2.65 -16.04
C LEU A 17 -4.91 -2.46 -15.72
N LEU A 18 -5.65 -1.74 -16.58
CA LEU A 18 -7.10 -1.57 -16.42
C LEU A 18 -7.85 -2.90 -16.55
N GLN A 19 -7.49 -3.74 -17.50
CA GLN A 19 -8.10 -5.07 -17.67
C GLN A 19 -7.86 -5.96 -16.44
N GLU A 20 -6.63 -5.98 -15.92
CA GLU A 20 -6.27 -6.71 -14.70
C GLU A 20 -7.09 -6.22 -13.50
N LYS A 21 -7.27 -4.89 -13.36
CA LYS A 21 -8.14 -4.31 -12.31
C LYS A 21 -9.59 -4.79 -12.45
N GLU A 22 -10.16 -4.73 -13.65
CA GLU A 22 -11.56 -5.14 -13.88
C GLU A 22 -11.76 -6.65 -13.70
N GLN A 23 -10.76 -7.47 -14.03
CA GLN A 23 -10.80 -8.91 -13.76
C GLN A 23 -10.71 -9.24 -12.27
N PHE A 24 -9.92 -8.48 -11.51
CA PHE A 24 -9.74 -8.68 -10.07
C PHE A 24 -10.92 -8.14 -9.25
N ARG A 25 -11.59 -7.07 -9.71
CA ARG A 25 -12.73 -6.43 -9.03
C ARG A 25 -13.79 -7.40 -8.51
N PRO A 26 -14.37 -8.31 -9.31
CA PRO A 26 -15.38 -9.25 -8.81
C PRO A 26 -14.83 -10.22 -7.76
N LEU A 27 -13.56 -10.63 -7.85
CA LEU A 27 -12.92 -11.48 -6.84
C LEU A 27 -12.80 -10.74 -5.51
N LEU A 28 -12.38 -9.47 -5.57
CA LEU A 28 -12.29 -8.60 -4.40
C LEU A 28 -13.66 -8.42 -3.76
N GLU A 29 -14.68 -8.04 -4.56
CA GLU A 29 -16.06 -7.85 -4.08
C GLU A 29 -16.64 -9.13 -3.46
N GLN A 30 -16.39 -10.29 -4.08
CA GLN A 30 -16.85 -11.57 -3.55
C GLN A 30 -16.15 -11.94 -2.25
N ALA A 31 -14.83 -11.75 -2.15
CA ALA A 31 -14.07 -12.00 -0.93
C ALA A 31 -14.57 -11.11 0.23
N ILE A 32 -14.80 -9.82 -0.07
CA ILE A 32 -15.36 -8.86 0.89
C ILE A 32 -16.77 -9.26 1.34
N HIS A 33 -17.62 -9.72 0.42
CA HIS A 33 -19.00 -10.09 0.73
C HIS A 33 -19.05 -11.35 1.61
N ASN A 34 -18.17 -12.32 1.35
CA ASN A 34 -18.18 -13.60 2.03
C ASN A 34 -17.46 -13.58 3.39
N ASP A 35 -16.66 -12.55 3.68
CA ASP A 35 -15.95 -12.41 4.95
C ASP A 35 -16.52 -11.28 5.82
N PRO A 36 -17.15 -11.60 6.97
CA PRO A 36 -17.74 -10.60 7.85
C PRO A 36 -16.71 -9.65 8.50
N ASN A 37 -15.42 -10.01 8.55
CA ASN A 37 -14.39 -9.18 9.18
C ASN A 37 -13.90 -8.05 8.28
N PHE A 38 -14.09 -8.12 6.95
CA PHE A 38 -13.55 -7.13 6.00
C PHE A 38 -14.08 -5.70 6.22
N GLN A 39 -15.22 -5.55 6.90
CA GLN A 39 -15.81 -4.27 7.27
C GLN A 39 -15.38 -3.76 8.67
N THR A 40 -14.41 -4.42 9.30
CA THR A 40 -13.91 -4.09 10.64
C THR A 40 -12.44 -3.67 10.59
N ILE A 41 -11.97 -2.90 11.57
CA ILE A 41 -10.55 -2.52 11.66
C ILE A 41 -9.62 -3.75 11.70
N ASN A 42 -10.03 -4.80 12.43
CA ASN A 42 -9.27 -6.04 12.51
C ASN A 42 -9.12 -6.73 11.14
N GLY A 43 -10.21 -6.83 10.37
CA GLY A 43 -10.13 -7.39 9.02
C GLY A 43 -9.32 -6.51 8.07
N LEU A 44 -9.37 -5.18 8.20
CA LEU A 44 -8.49 -4.31 7.43
C LEU A 44 -7.00 -4.53 7.79
N GLY A 45 -6.69 -4.76 9.07
CA GLY A 45 -5.35 -5.12 9.57
C GLY A 45 -4.80 -6.39 8.93
N LEU A 46 -5.58 -7.46 9.01
CA LEU A 46 -5.28 -8.72 8.33
C LEU A 46 -5.11 -8.49 6.81
N PHE A 47 -5.93 -7.63 6.18
CA PHE A 47 -5.87 -7.39 4.72
C PHE A 47 -4.60 -6.69 4.32
N ALA A 48 -4.23 -5.64 5.06
CA ALA A 48 -2.96 -4.97 4.89
C ALA A 48 -1.77 -5.92 5.09
N HIS A 49 -1.82 -6.84 6.05
CA HIS A 49 -0.78 -7.84 6.25
C HIS A 49 -0.67 -8.83 5.08
N ASN A 50 -1.78 -9.31 4.55
CA ASN A 50 -1.79 -10.18 3.38
C ASN A 50 -1.18 -9.49 2.15
N LEU A 51 -1.56 -8.22 1.90
CA LEU A 51 -0.98 -7.43 0.82
C LEU A 51 0.51 -7.11 1.04
N GLN A 52 0.93 -6.90 2.28
CA GLN A 52 2.34 -6.72 2.63
C GLN A 52 3.15 -7.99 2.32
N ASN A 53 2.66 -9.16 2.77
CA ASN A 53 3.28 -10.45 2.50
C ASN A 53 3.43 -10.70 1.00
N GLU A 54 2.43 -10.29 0.23
CA GLU A 54 2.46 -10.45 -1.21
C GLU A 54 3.49 -9.55 -1.91
N LEU A 55 3.74 -8.35 -1.39
CA LEU A 55 4.84 -7.53 -1.89
C LEU A 55 6.20 -8.13 -1.55
N TYR A 56 6.36 -8.76 -0.37
CA TYR A 56 7.57 -9.50 -0.04
C TYR A 56 7.75 -10.78 -0.87
N SER A 57 6.67 -11.51 -1.18
CA SER A 57 6.71 -12.67 -2.06
C SER A 57 7.08 -12.26 -3.50
N THR A 58 6.54 -11.13 -3.96
CA THR A 58 6.87 -10.54 -5.26
C THR A 58 8.35 -10.14 -5.35
N ASN A 59 8.95 -9.73 -4.25
CA ASN A 59 10.38 -9.44 -4.15
C ASN A 59 11.28 -10.70 -4.18
N SER A 60 10.72 -11.89 -3.99
CA SER A 60 11.47 -13.15 -3.85
C SER A 60 11.91 -13.77 -5.18
N ILE A 61 12.57 -13.01 -6.07
CA ILE A 61 13.23 -13.46 -7.32
C ILE A 61 12.30 -14.12 -8.38
N SER A 62 11.14 -14.66 -8.01
CA SER A 62 10.27 -15.53 -8.81
C SER A 62 9.26 -14.79 -9.69
N LYS A 63 9.06 -13.48 -9.51
CA LYS A 63 8.10 -12.67 -10.30
C LYS A 63 8.74 -11.83 -11.42
N GLY A 64 9.90 -12.25 -11.93
CA GLY A 64 10.55 -11.63 -13.09
C GLY A 64 10.94 -10.17 -12.88
N ASP A 65 10.66 -9.30 -13.87
CA ASP A 65 11.07 -7.90 -13.87
C ASP A 65 10.28 -7.00 -12.91
N LEU A 66 9.00 -7.30 -12.70
CA LEU A 66 8.17 -6.49 -11.79
C LEU A 66 8.62 -6.66 -10.34
N GLY A 67 8.87 -7.91 -9.91
CA GLY A 67 9.39 -8.20 -8.58
C GLY A 67 10.71 -7.49 -8.29
N ARG A 68 11.62 -7.45 -9.28
CA ARG A 68 12.86 -6.69 -9.18
C ARG A 68 12.63 -5.19 -9.08
N LYS A 69 11.70 -4.62 -9.87
CA LYS A 69 11.40 -3.18 -9.84
C LYS A 69 10.74 -2.75 -8.52
N ILE A 70 9.84 -3.57 -7.97
CA ILE A 70 9.20 -3.36 -6.65
C ILE A 70 10.27 -3.44 -5.55
N SER A 71 11.12 -4.46 -5.55
CA SER A 71 12.20 -4.58 -4.57
C SER A 71 13.21 -3.44 -4.65
N ASN A 72 13.53 -2.97 -5.86
CA ASN A 72 14.45 -1.84 -6.05
C ASN A 72 13.85 -0.51 -5.57
N SER A 73 12.53 -0.32 -5.66
CA SER A 73 11.87 0.88 -5.13
C SER A 73 11.77 0.87 -3.61
N GLY A 74 11.82 -0.31 -2.98
CA GLY A 74 11.70 -0.48 -1.53
C GLY A 74 10.27 -0.28 -1.01
N ILE A 75 9.28 -0.41 -1.89
CA ILE A 75 7.87 -0.11 -1.56
C ILE A 75 7.27 -1.07 -0.53
N GLU A 76 7.87 -2.24 -0.33
CA GLU A 76 7.50 -3.17 0.75
C GLU A 76 7.63 -2.52 2.15
N LEU A 77 8.52 -1.54 2.30
CA LEU A 77 8.69 -0.78 3.54
C LEU A 77 7.52 0.19 3.76
N ALA A 78 7.01 0.82 2.69
CA ALA A 78 5.83 1.67 2.77
C ALA A 78 4.56 0.84 3.01
N ALA A 79 4.45 -0.32 2.38
CA ALA A 79 3.34 -1.27 2.53
C ALA A 79 3.19 -1.83 3.95
N ARG A 80 4.27 -1.88 4.72
CA ARG A 80 4.24 -2.25 6.14
C ARG A 80 3.47 -1.27 7.02
N VAL A 81 3.49 0.01 6.66
CA VAL A 81 2.94 1.09 7.49
C VAL A 81 1.42 0.94 7.70
N PRO A 82 0.55 0.78 6.69
CA PRO A 82 -0.88 0.61 6.93
C PRO A 82 -1.18 -0.60 7.84
N ALA A 83 -0.49 -1.73 7.63
CA ALA A 83 -0.70 -2.94 8.43
C ALA A 83 -0.37 -2.73 9.91
N THR A 84 0.81 -2.20 10.18
CA THR A 84 1.30 -1.95 11.55
C THR A 84 0.53 -0.86 12.29
N LEU A 85 0.07 0.19 11.59
CA LEU A 85 -0.69 1.29 12.17
C LEU A 85 -2.05 0.84 12.70
N ILE A 86 -2.75 -0.05 11.99
CA ILE A 86 -4.11 -0.45 12.34
C ILE A 86 -4.18 -1.75 13.15
N ASP A 87 -3.09 -2.51 13.20
CA ASP A 87 -2.96 -3.71 14.05
C ASP A 87 -2.72 -3.34 15.52
N ARG A 88 -2.08 -2.20 15.81
CA ARG A 88 -1.59 -1.89 17.16
C ARG A 88 -2.43 -0.87 17.91
N THR A 89 -2.62 -1.11 19.20
CA THR A 89 -3.31 -0.19 20.11
C THR A 89 -2.42 0.97 20.56
N ASP A 90 -1.12 0.72 20.78
CA ASP A 90 -0.11 1.76 21.06
C ASP A 90 0.83 1.87 19.85
N VAL A 91 0.63 2.91 19.05
CA VAL A 91 1.37 3.13 17.81
C VAL A 91 2.57 4.03 18.09
N ASP A 92 3.77 3.47 17.93
CA ASP A 92 5.01 4.24 17.90
C ASP A 92 5.25 4.80 16.50
N LEU A 93 4.87 6.07 16.28
CA LEU A 93 5.10 6.74 15.00
C LEU A 93 6.61 6.89 14.70
N GLY A 94 7.50 6.78 15.69
CA GLY A 94 8.94 6.77 15.47
C GLY A 94 9.41 5.52 14.72
N TYR A 95 8.78 4.36 14.98
CA TYR A 95 9.06 3.13 14.25
C TYR A 95 8.53 3.22 12.81
N GLU A 96 7.30 3.70 12.60
CA GLU A 96 6.76 3.84 11.24
C GLU A 96 7.47 4.92 10.42
N THR A 97 7.92 6.00 11.08
CA THR A 97 8.74 7.02 10.43
C THR A 97 10.05 6.43 9.90
N GLN A 98 10.64 5.42 10.57
CA GLN A 98 11.85 4.76 10.06
C GLN A 98 11.57 3.94 8.80
N ASN A 99 10.43 3.25 8.73
CA ASN A 99 10.01 2.52 7.52
C ASN A 99 9.80 3.51 6.36
N ILE A 100 9.08 4.61 6.60
CA ILE A 100 8.85 5.68 5.62
C ILE A 100 10.16 6.31 5.17
N ALA A 101 11.04 6.65 6.11
CA ALA A 101 12.36 7.22 5.82
C ALA A 101 13.23 6.27 4.99
N ALA A 102 13.25 4.98 5.32
CA ALA A 102 14.02 3.98 4.59
C ALA A 102 13.57 3.86 3.12
N TRP A 103 12.26 3.87 2.87
CA TRP A 103 11.70 3.94 1.52
C TRP A 103 12.04 5.26 0.81
N LEU A 104 11.80 6.41 1.46
CA LEU A 104 12.07 7.74 0.89
C LEU A 104 13.55 7.96 0.50
N ARG A 105 14.49 7.36 1.23
CA ARG A 105 15.93 7.46 0.94
C ARG A 105 16.32 6.87 -0.41
N LYS A 106 15.54 5.93 -0.95
CA LYS A 106 15.73 5.41 -2.31
C LYS A 106 15.44 6.47 -3.38
N LYS A 107 14.73 7.53 -3.01
CA LYS A 107 14.33 8.65 -3.87
C LYS A 107 15.09 9.94 -3.57
N GLY A 108 16.11 9.91 -2.71
CA GLY A 108 16.83 11.13 -2.29
C GLY A 108 16.06 12.01 -1.30
N LEU A 109 15.04 11.46 -0.65
CA LEU A 109 14.26 12.11 0.41
C LEU A 109 14.54 11.43 1.76
N ASP A 110 14.09 12.05 2.84
CA ASP A 110 14.08 11.45 4.18
C ASP A 110 12.82 11.91 4.93
N ALA A 111 12.46 11.19 5.99
CA ALA A 111 11.33 11.57 6.84
C ALA A 111 11.78 11.73 8.29
N LYS A 112 11.26 12.76 8.96
CA LYS A 112 11.55 13.05 10.37
C LYS A 112 10.26 13.26 11.14
N LEU A 113 10.19 12.67 12.33
CA LEU A 113 9.07 12.87 13.23
C LEU A 113 9.27 14.16 14.02
N LYS A 114 8.27 15.04 14.05
CA LYS A 114 8.27 16.24 14.89
C LYS A 114 7.93 15.84 16.34
N GLY A 115 8.97 15.63 17.13
CA GLY A 115 8.87 15.21 18.54
C GLY A 115 8.63 13.71 18.71
N ARG A 116 8.47 13.25 19.96
CA ARG A 116 8.01 11.87 20.22
C ARG A 116 6.49 11.84 20.17
N GLN A 117 5.92 11.04 19.29
CA GLN A 117 4.49 10.80 19.24
C GLN A 117 4.23 9.29 19.35
N ARG A 118 3.74 8.89 20.52
CA ARG A 118 2.91 7.70 20.63
C ARG A 118 1.47 8.12 20.44
N VAL A 119 0.74 7.36 19.65
CA VAL A 119 -0.68 7.61 19.39
C VAL A 119 -1.45 6.38 19.85
N ARG A 120 -2.49 6.58 20.65
CA ARG A 120 -3.35 5.49 21.05
C ARG A 120 -4.39 5.30 19.96
N PHE A 121 -4.45 4.09 19.43
CA PHE A 121 -5.45 3.70 18.45
C PHE A 121 -6.44 2.76 19.11
N SER A 122 -7.71 3.17 19.21
CA SER A 122 -8.73 2.38 19.88
C SER A 122 -9.22 1.19 19.06
N GLY A 123 -9.00 1.23 17.75
CA GLY A 123 -9.33 0.16 16.82
C GLY A 123 -8.27 -0.95 16.71
N GLY A 124 -7.10 -0.76 17.33
CA GLY A 124 -6.01 -1.73 17.30
C GLY A 124 -6.45 -3.04 17.94
N ASN A 125 -6.04 -4.16 17.34
CA ASN A 125 -6.26 -5.47 17.91
C ASN A 125 -4.89 -6.08 18.19
N GLU A 126 -4.49 -6.17 19.46
CA GLU A 126 -3.25 -6.86 19.88
C GLU A 126 -3.33 -8.40 19.64
N THR A 127 -4.08 -8.83 18.64
CA THR A 127 -4.01 -10.16 18.06
C THR A 127 -2.60 -10.37 17.55
N LYS A 128 -1.78 -11.02 18.38
CA LYS A 128 -0.60 -11.77 17.91
C LYS A 128 -1.03 -12.50 16.65
N ALA A 129 -0.26 -12.33 15.58
CA ALA A 129 -0.38 -12.91 14.24
C ALA A 129 -0.51 -14.46 14.21
N ASN A 130 -1.47 -15.02 14.95
CA ASN A 130 -1.62 -16.44 15.20
C ASN A 130 -2.43 -17.13 14.09
N ASN A 131 -3.05 -16.39 13.18
CA ASN A 131 -3.72 -16.92 11.99
C ASN A 131 -3.18 -16.28 10.70
N ALA A 132 -1.86 -16.10 10.58
CA ALA A 132 -1.21 -15.67 9.33
C ALA A 132 -1.39 -16.65 8.13
N THR A 133 -2.27 -17.65 8.27
CA THR A 133 -2.67 -18.61 7.25
C THR A 133 -4.00 -18.29 6.57
N GLU A 134 -4.79 -17.33 7.08
CA GLU A 134 -6.00 -16.86 6.38
C GLU A 134 -5.63 -15.82 5.33
N THR A 135 -5.36 -16.30 4.12
CA THR A 135 -5.16 -15.47 2.93
C THR A 135 -6.49 -15.32 2.19
N TRP A 136 -6.99 -14.10 2.00
CA TRP A 136 -8.21 -13.87 1.19
C TRP A 136 -8.04 -14.17 -0.29
N PHE A 137 -6.81 -14.09 -0.77
CA PHE A 137 -6.45 -14.26 -2.15
C PHE A 137 -5.22 -15.15 -2.20
N SER A 138 -5.16 -16.01 -3.20
CA SER A 138 -3.94 -16.74 -3.52
C SER A 138 -2.91 -15.79 -4.14
N GLN A 139 -1.63 -16.18 -4.14
CA GLN A 139 -0.58 -15.39 -4.79
C GLN A 139 -0.81 -15.23 -6.29
N GLU A 140 -1.51 -16.18 -6.92
CA GLU A 140 -1.83 -16.17 -8.34
C GLU A 140 -2.90 -15.12 -8.68
N ASP A 141 -3.75 -14.76 -7.71
CA ASP A 141 -4.79 -13.74 -7.89
C ASP A 141 -4.21 -12.31 -7.95
N PHE A 142 -3.02 -12.09 -7.39
CA PHE A 142 -2.39 -10.78 -7.28
C PHE A 142 -1.56 -10.41 -8.51
N THR A 143 -2.26 -10.15 -9.61
CA THR A 143 -1.72 -9.40 -10.75
C THR A 143 -1.33 -7.97 -10.32
N PRO A 144 -0.51 -7.26 -11.11
CA PRO A 144 -0.15 -5.87 -10.80
C PRO A 144 -1.39 -4.96 -10.70
N GLY A 145 -2.35 -5.10 -11.63
CA GLY A 145 -3.65 -4.43 -11.54
C GLY A 145 -4.44 -4.84 -10.30
N GLY A 146 -4.45 -6.12 -9.94
CA GLY A 146 -5.08 -6.62 -8.71
C GLY A 146 -4.51 -5.99 -7.45
N LEU A 147 -3.18 -5.91 -7.33
CA LEU A 147 -2.49 -5.24 -6.22
C LEU A 147 -2.82 -3.74 -6.15
N VAL A 148 -2.80 -3.05 -7.28
CA VAL A 148 -3.20 -1.62 -7.37
C VAL A 148 -4.63 -1.43 -6.84
N LEU A 149 -5.58 -2.24 -7.32
CA LEU A 149 -6.98 -2.15 -6.90
C LEU A 149 -7.18 -2.51 -5.43
N ALA A 150 -6.48 -3.52 -4.92
CA ALA A 150 -6.55 -3.93 -3.52
C ALA A 150 -6.08 -2.83 -2.56
N TYR A 151 -4.97 -2.14 -2.87
CA TYR A 151 -4.49 -1.01 -2.08
C TYR A 151 -5.37 0.24 -2.22
N GLU A 152 -5.95 0.49 -3.40
CA GLU A 152 -6.98 1.54 -3.58
C GLU A 152 -8.19 1.28 -2.66
N TYR A 153 -8.68 0.04 -2.64
CA TYR A 153 -9.79 -0.36 -1.78
C TYR A 153 -9.45 -0.23 -0.29
N LEU A 154 -8.27 -0.70 0.13
CA LEU A 154 -7.81 -0.57 1.52
C LEU A 154 -7.77 0.91 1.95
N ALA A 155 -7.21 1.77 1.09
CA ALA A 155 -7.16 3.21 1.34
C ALA A 155 -8.56 3.83 1.47
N GLN A 156 -9.49 3.46 0.58
CA GLN A 156 -10.88 3.90 0.63
C GLN A 156 -11.55 3.49 1.96
N LYS A 157 -11.43 2.23 2.36
CA LYS A 157 -12.04 1.75 3.61
C LYS A 157 -11.47 2.44 4.85
N MET A 158 -10.17 2.67 4.90
CA MET A 158 -9.58 3.45 5.99
C MET A 158 -10.10 4.89 6.04
N THR A 159 -10.35 5.51 4.87
CA THR A 159 -10.98 6.83 4.80
C THR A 159 -12.41 6.80 5.33
N GLU A 160 -13.20 5.80 4.93
CA GLU A 160 -14.58 5.60 5.44
C GLU A 160 -14.58 5.43 6.96
N HIS A 161 -13.74 4.55 7.51
CA HIS A 161 -13.62 4.36 8.96
C HIS A 161 -13.11 5.61 9.69
N SER A 162 -12.18 6.37 9.09
CA SER A 162 -11.71 7.64 9.66
C SER A 162 -12.85 8.65 9.77
N ALA A 163 -13.72 8.73 8.76
CA ALA A 163 -14.86 9.63 8.78
C ALA A 163 -15.89 9.26 9.88
N LEU A 164 -16.01 7.97 10.21
CA LEU A 164 -16.95 7.44 11.21
C LEU A 164 -16.42 7.46 12.64
N SER A 165 -15.10 7.57 12.85
CA SER A 165 -14.56 7.63 14.21
C SER A 165 -14.93 8.94 14.90
N GLU A 166 -15.15 8.92 16.21
CA GLU A 166 -15.29 10.14 17.03
C GLU A 166 -13.97 10.54 17.69
N GLN A 167 -12.97 9.64 17.71
CA GLN A 167 -11.70 9.87 18.39
C GLN A 167 -10.68 10.54 17.44
N PRO A 168 -10.14 11.72 17.78
CA PRO A 168 -9.17 12.41 16.92
C PRO A 168 -7.90 11.59 16.63
N GLU A 169 -7.45 10.77 17.58
CA GLU A 169 -6.27 9.92 17.42
C GLU A 169 -6.51 8.79 16.40
N ASP A 170 -7.67 8.13 16.47
CA ASP A 170 -8.07 7.14 15.46
C ASP A 170 -8.15 7.75 14.06
N LYS A 171 -8.74 8.96 13.95
CA LYS A 171 -8.79 9.67 12.67
C LYS A 171 -7.40 9.88 12.09
N LYS A 172 -6.44 10.27 12.93
CA LYS A 172 -5.05 10.52 12.54
C LYS A 172 -4.38 9.24 12.05
N VAL A 173 -4.50 8.14 12.80
CA VAL A 173 -3.93 6.82 12.43
C VAL A 173 -4.53 6.32 11.13
N LEU A 174 -5.86 6.32 11.01
CA LEU A 174 -6.56 5.83 9.81
C LEU A 174 -6.28 6.69 8.57
N LYS A 175 -6.13 8.00 8.72
CA LYS A 175 -5.73 8.88 7.60
C LYS A 175 -4.31 8.61 7.14
N LEU A 176 -3.37 8.45 8.07
CA LEU A 176 -1.99 8.11 7.72
C LEU A 176 -1.93 6.74 7.03
N ALA A 177 -2.59 5.73 7.59
CA ALA A 177 -2.67 4.40 6.99
C ALA A 177 -3.30 4.46 5.58
N SER A 178 -4.39 5.21 5.40
CA SER A 178 -5.05 5.40 4.12
C SER A 178 -4.11 6.00 3.07
N VAL A 179 -3.42 7.09 3.41
CA VAL A 179 -2.48 7.74 2.49
C VAL A 179 -1.31 6.82 2.15
N MET A 180 -0.80 6.07 3.12
CA MET A 180 0.26 5.10 2.89
C MET A 180 -0.21 3.92 2.03
N ALA A 181 -1.48 3.50 2.11
CA ALA A 181 -2.04 2.54 1.16
C ALA A 181 -2.18 3.14 -0.26
N SER A 182 -2.64 4.40 -0.37
CA SER A 182 -2.73 5.09 -1.67
C SER A 182 -1.37 5.25 -2.34
N ILE A 183 -0.32 5.62 -1.61
CA ILE A 183 1.01 5.80 -2.21
C ILE A 183 1.63 4.48 -2.66
N VAL A 184 1.34 3.37 -1.97
CA VAL A 184 1.75 2.03 -2.42
C VAL A 184 1.08 1.68 -3.74
N SER A 185 -0.23 1.92 -3.86
CA SER A 185 -0.96 1.73 -5.12
C SER A 185 -0.34 2.57 -6.26
N GLU A 186 -0.10 3.85 -6.01
CA GLU A 186 0.44 4.78 -7.01
C GLU A 186 1.89 4.44 -7.42
N GLU A 187 2.71 3.96 -6.50
CA GLU A 187 4.05 3.47 -6.83
C GLU A 187 4.00 2.23 -7.73
N ILE A 188 3.15 1.25 -7.39
CA ILE A 188 2.98 0.04 -8.22
C ILE A 188 2.51 0.45 -9.63
N ARG A 189 1.52 1.35 -9.71
CA ARG A 189 1.02 1.91 -10.97
C ARG A 189 2.16 2.54 -11.79
N SER A 190 2.98 3.39 -11.19
CA SER A 190 4.13 4.03 -11.87
C SER A 190 5.13 3.00 -12.37
N VAL A 191 5.46 1.99 -11.56
CA VAL A 191 6.37 0.91 -11.95
C VAL A 191 5.85 0.11 -13.15
N VAL A 192 4.54 -0.20 -13.17
CA VAL A 192 3.93 -0.96 -14.27
C VAL A 192 3.88 -0.14 -15.56
N LEU A 193 3.45 1.13 -15.48
CA LEU A 193 3.16 1.95 -16.65
C LEU A 193 4.40 2.66 -17.21
N GLU A 194 5.29 3.09 -16.33
CA GLU A 194 6.46 3.91 -16.68
C GLU A 194 7.78 3.12 -16.53
N GLY A 195 7.72 1.92 -15.95
CA GLY A 195 8.89 1.08 -15.73
C GLY A 195 9.80 1.54 -14.60
N LYS A 196 9.41 2.57 -13.84
CA LYS A 196 10.19 3.21 -12.77
C LYS A 196 9.29 3.57 -11.59
N ALA A 197 9.90 3.72 -10.42
CA ALA A 197 9.23 4.20 -9.22
C ALA A 197 8.92 5.70 -9.32
N LEU A 198 8.02 6.21 -8.45
CA LEU A 198 7.75 7.64 -8.36
C LEU A 198 9.03 8.42 -8.04
N ASP A 199 9.21 9.55 -8.71
CA ASP A 199 10.31 10.46 -8.40
C ASP A 199 10.06 11.25 -7.10
N ALA A 200 11.11 11.87 -6.59
CA ALA A 200 11.09 12.65 -5.35
C ALA A 200 10.03 13.76 -5.35
N ASN A 201 9.88 14.50 -6.46
CA ASN A 201 8.96 15.64 -6.53
C ASN A 201 7.52 15.15 -6.49
N THR A 202 7.21 14.11 -7.25
CA THR A 202 5.88 13.48 -7.27
C THR A 202 5.54 12.88 -5.90
N THR A 203 6.47 12.13 -5.29
CA THR A 203 6.28 11.59 -3.93
C THR A 203 6.05 12.70 -2.90
N LYS A 204 6.84 13.77 -2.94
CA LYS A 204 6.69 14.93 -2.03
C LYS A 204 5.34 15.63 -2.25
N ALA A 205 4.92 15.81 -3.49
CA ALA A 205 3.62 16.43 -3.80
C ALA A 205 2.45 15.65 -3.22
N ILE A 206 2.48 14.31 -3.31
CA ILE A 206 1.41 13.44 -2.80
C ILE A 206 1.42 13.39 -1.27
N LEU A 207 2.61 13.22 -0.67
CA LEU A 207 2.73 12.89 0.76
C LEU A 207 2.91 14.08 1.70
N LYS A 208 3.27 15.28 1.20
CA LYS A 208 3.65 16.41 2.05
C LYS A 208 2.56 16.78 3.06
N ASN A 209 1.32 17.00 2.61
CA ASN A 209 0.26 17.43 3.52
C ASN A 209 -0.20 16.28 4.44
N PRO A 210 -0.46 15.06 3.94
CA PRO A 210 -0.87 13.97 4.81
C PRO A 210 0.15 13.58 5.89
N LEU A 211 1.44 13.53 5.54
CA LEU A 211 2.48 13.23 6.53
C LEU A 211 2.63 14.37 7.54
N ALA A 212 2.54 15.63 7.10
CA ALA A 212 2.61 16.78 8.00
C ALA A 212 1.47 16.77 9.04
N ASP A 213 0.24 16.43 8.61
CA ASP A 213 -0.91 16.26 9.52
C ASP A 213 -0.68 15.13 10.54
N ALA A 214 0.09 14.11 10.16
CA ALA A 214 0.51 13.04 11.04
C ALA A 214 1.70 13.42 11.97
N GLY A 215 2.31 14.60 11.79
CA GLY A 215 3.51 15.02 12.51
C GLY A 215 4.83 14.54 11.90
N ILE A 216 4.79 14.03 10.66
CA ILE A 216 5.95 13.53 9.92
C ILE A 216 6.31 14.55 8.83
N GLU A 217 7.56 14.99 8.80
CA GLU A 217 8.06 15.94 7.82
C GLU A 217 8.95 15.25 6.78
N ILE A 218 8.64 15.46 5.51
CA ILE A 218 9.51 15.07 4.41
C ILE A 218 10.59 16.14 4.25
N VAL A 219 11.84 15.72 4.31
CA VAL A 219 13.00 16.58 4.09
C VAL A 219 13.81 16.07 2.91
N ASP A 220 14.55 16.98 2.27
CA ASP A 220 15.51 16.59 1.24
C ASP A 220 16.72 15.92 1.93
N LYS A 221 17.24 14.86 1.32
CA LYS A 221 18.40 14.16 1.86
C LYS A 221 19.66 14.99 1.58
N VAL A 222 20.41 15.32 2.64
CA VAL A 222 21.75 15.93 2.54
C VAL A 222 22.76 14.90 2.07
#